data_AF-A0A1Y1UYD6-F1
#
_entry.id   AF-A0A1Y1UYD6-F1
#
_cell.length_a   1.000
_cell.length_b   1.000
_cell.length_c   1.000
_cell.angle_alpha   90.00
_cell.angle_beta   90.00
_cell.angle_gamma   90.00
#
_symmetry.space_group_name_H-M   'P 1'
#
loop_
_entity.id
_entity.type
_entity.pdbx_description
1 polymer ?
#
loop_
_entity_poly.entity_id
_entity_poly.type
_entity_poly.pdbx_seq_one_letter_code
_entity_poly.pdbx_strand_id
1 'polypeptide(L)'
;MDISDKQKKSNDINQEILAYSEYIDNLLGHITELTPKYLPVSQSDIENKQNEKVNDLLDSLRDGILFGYILHQINPNNINLDKLNRDINLSGFDNKKTVAVSTDNAKVVFKVTANHNIILESAKKCGIVVVNIGSEDILHKNAGLVLGLLWQMIRCILLKEINVDSHPELILLLNPDETVEMAGQLSNEQLLLRWFNFHLKHNDQKPISNFSKDISDSEAYFTLFERLNMIKGGNDEVMKIINEGRSYSTDEKEKRAECVLRISQIMDCKRFININRIVNGHARLNLSFVATIFNKYSNVNLTNEVNN
;
A
#
# COMPACT_ATOMS: atom_id res chain seq x y z
N MET A 1 7.54 -18.03 -21.06
CA MET A 1 7.25 -16.69 -20.50
C MET A 1 7.93 -15.69 -21.41
N ASP A 2 7.14 -14.90 -22.12
CA ASP A 2 7.58 -13.98 -23.17
C ASP A 2 8.49 -12.87 -22.58
N ILE A 3 9.38 -12.29 -23.39
CA ILE A 3 10.33 -11.25 -22.94
C ILE A 3 9.57 -10.02 -22.41
N SER A 4 8.43 -9.72 -23.04
CA SER A 4 7.51 -8.65 -22.63
C SER A 4 6.92 -8.85 -21.21
N ASP A 5 6.48 -10.07 -20.90
CA ASP A 5 5.89 -10.38 -19.58
C ASP A 5 6.91 -10.27 -18.44
N LYS A 6 8.16 -10.67 -18.71
CA LYS A 6 9.24 -10.55 -17.72
C LYS A 6 9.58 -9.09 -17.43
N GLN A 7 9.63 -8.25 -18.46
CA GLN A 7 9.88 -6.82 -18.32
C GLN A 7 8.76 -6.14 -17.54
N LYS A 8 7.49 -6.44 -17.86
CA LYS A 8 6.33 -5.92 -17.14
C LYS A 8 6.36 -6.31 -15.66
N LYS A 9 6.59 -7.59 -15.35
CA LYS A 9 6.70 -8.08 -13.97
C LYS A 9 7.83 -7.40 -13.20
N SER A 10 8.98 -7.19 -13.85
CA SER A 10 10.10 -6.48 -13.23
C SER A 10 9.75 -5.01 -12.95
N ASN A 11 9.03 -4.36 -13.85
CA ASN A 11 8.59 -2.98 -13.64
C ASN A 11 7.59 -2.87 -12.47
N ASP A 12 6.61 -3.77 -12.39
CA ASP A 12 5.64 -3.81 -11.29
C ASP A 12 6.34 -3.99 -9.94
N ILE A 13 7.29 -4.92 -9.85
CA ILE A 13 8.13 -5.13 -8.64
C ILE A 13 8.85 -3.84 -8.24
N ASN A 14 9.46 -3.14 -9.20
CA ASN A 14 10.16 -1.88 -8.91
C ASN A 14 9.19 -0.78 -8.44
N GLN A 15 8.00 -0.70 -9.03
CA GLN A 15 6.98 0.25 -8.58
C GLN A 15 6.51 -0.03 -7.15
N GLU A 16 6.33 -1.31 -6.79
CA GLU A 16 6.00 -1.73 -5.42
C GLU A 16 7.13 -1.39 -4.44
N ILE A 17 8.38 -1.71 -4.76
CA ILE A 17 9.55 -1.37 -3.90
C ILE A 17 9.56 0.12 -3.60
N LEU A 18 9.47 0.97 -4.62
CA LEU A 18 9.50 2.42 -4.44
C LEU A 18 8.35 2.91 -3.54
N ALA A 19 7.12 2.41 -3.76
CA ALA A 19 5.96 2.83 -2.98
C ALA A 19 6.01 2.34 -1.53
N TYR A 20 6.45 1.10 -1.32
CA TYR A 20 6.52 0.51 0.01
C TYR A 20 7.66 1.09 0.84
N SER A 21 8.79 1.42 0.22
CA SER A 21 9.87 2.15 0.89
C SER A 21 9.41 3.50 1.43
N GLU A 22 8.75 4.32 0.59
CA GLU A 22 8.20 5.63 1.02
C GLU A 22 7.19 5.46 2.15
N TYR A 23 6.33 4.45 2.07
CA TYR A 23 5.34 4.20 3.11
C TYR A 23 5.98 3.75 4.43
N ILE A 24 6.97 2.87 4.38
CA ILE A 24 7.68 2.39 5.58
C ILE A 24 8.40 3.54 6.27
N ASP A 25 9.08 4.41 5.51
CA ASP A 25 9.78 5.56 6.08
C ASP A 25 8.80 6.50 6.80
N ASN A 26 7.63 6.74 6.21
CA ASN A 26 6.58 7.53 6.86
C ASN A 26 5.98 6.83 8.08
N LEU A 27 5.78 5.51 8.01
CA LEU A 27 5.16 4.72 9.08
C LEU A 27 6.07 4.58 10.30
N LEU A 28 7.36 4.34 10.09
CA LEU A 28 8.31 3.94 11.13
C LEU A 28 9.44 4.95 11.36
N GLY A 29 9.54 6.02 10.58
CA GLY A 29 10.62 7.00 10.66
C GLY A 29 10.74 7.73 12.00
N HIS A 30 9.67 7.73 12.80
CA HIS A 30 9.68 8.26 14.17
C HIS A 30 10.40 7.33 15.17
N ILE A 31 10.68 6.08 14.81
CA ILE A 31 11.33 5.07 15.66
C ILE A 31 12.84 5.15 15.47
N THR A 32 13.50 5.90 16.35
CA THR A 32 14.95 6.21 16.25
C THR A 32 15.85 4.97 16.25
N GLU A 33 15.43 3.88 16.90
CA GLU A 33 16.16 2.61 16.98
C GLU A 33 16.39 1.94 15.62
N LEU A 34 15.55 2.25 14.64
CA LEU A 34 15.66 1.69 13.29
C LEU A 34 16.67 2.45 12.41
N THR A 35 17.07 3.65 12.83
CA THR A 35 18.01 4.51 12.10
C THR A 35 19.42 4.37 12.69
N PRO A 36 20.48 4.29 11.86
CA PRO A 36 20.50 4.34 10.39
C PRO A 36 20.42 2.95 9.73
N LYS A 37 20.26 1.88 10.51
CA LYS A 37 20.48 0.52 10.03
C LYS A 37 19.41 0.04 9.04
N TYR A 38 18.15 0.37 9.28
CA TYR A 38 17.01 -0.07 8.46
C TYR A 38 16.33 1.08 7.73
N LEU A 39 16.35 2.29 8.30
CA LEU A 39 15.72 3.50 7.74
C LEU A 39 16.77 4.61 7.48
N PRO A 40 16.55 5.48 6.48
CA PRO A 40 15.48 5.41 5.48
C PRO A 40 15.71 4.30 4.43
N VAL A 41 14.64 3.86 3.80
CA VAL A 41 14.64 2.89 2.69
C VAL A 41 14.33 3.57 1.36
N SER A 42 13.57 4.66 1.37
CA SER A 42 13.20 5.37 0.15
C SER A 42 14.38 6.15 -0.43
N GLN A 43 14.36 6.26 -1.76
CA GLN A 43 15.42 6.92 -2.54
C GLN A 43 15.06 8.38 -2.89
N SER A 44 13.90 8.88 -2.45
CA SER A 44 13.34 10.17 -2.90
C SER A 44 14.13 11.41 -2.44
N ASP A 45 14.98 11.29 -1.42
CA ASP A 45 15.73 12.42 -0.86
C ASP A 45 17.20 12.51 -1.35
N ILE A 46 17.63 11.61 -2.24
CA ILE A 46 19.04 11.45 -2.62
C ILE A 46 19.60 12.67 -3.36
N GLU A 47 18.79 13.44 -4.08
CA GLU A 47 19.27 14.65 -4.76
C GLU A 47 19.75 15.74 -3.79
N ASN A 48 19.30 15.74 -2.52
CA ASN A 48 19.58 16.80 -1.56
C ASN A 48 20.55 16.42 -0.43
N LYS A 49 20.96 15.14 -0.30
CA LYS A 49 21.81 14.68 0.82
C LYS A 49 22.94 13.77 0.35
N GLN A 50 24.10 14.36 0.06
CA GLN A 50 25.27 13.66 -0.48
C GLN A 50 25.97 12.65 0.47
N ASN A 51 25.43 12.29 1.63
CA ASN A 51 26.14 11.45 2.62
C ASN A 51 25.29 10.44 3.43
N GLU A 52 24.01 10.21 3.08
CA GLU A 52 23.20 9.20 3.79
C GLU A 52 23.29 7.82 3.11
N LYS A 53 23.56 6.77 3.89
CA LYS A 53 23.55 5.39 3.42
C LYS A 53 22.10 4.98 3.11
N VAL A 54 21.81 4.77 1.83
CA VAL A 54 20.50 4.30 1.36
C VAL A 54 20.40 2.80 1.59
N ASN A 55 19.36 2.35 2.29
CA ASN A 55 19.11 0.92 2.48
C ASN A 55 18.21 0.38 1.35
N ASP A 56 18.57 -0.77 0.77
CA ASP A 56 17.68 -1.50 -0.15
C ASP A 56 16.54 -2.15 0.67
N LEU A 57 15.30 -2.00 0.20
CA LEU A 57 14.11 -2.49 0.91
C LEU A 57 14.18 -3.99 1.23
N LEU A 58 14.57 -4.81 0.24
CA LEU A 58 14.61 -6.25 0.43
C LEU A 58 15.74 -6.65 1.38
N ASP A 59 16.86 -5.91 1.37
CA ASP A 59 17.92 -6.07 2.36
C ASP A 59 17.49 -5.64 3.78
N SER A 60 16.77 -4.52 3.92
CA SER A 60 16.26 -4.06 5.22
C SER A 60 15.22 -5.01 5.85
N LEU A 61 14.52 -5.80 5.04
CA LEU A 61 13.53 -6.77 5.53
C LEU A 61 14.16 -8.13 5.90
N ARG A 62 15.41 -8.36 5.51
CA ARG A 62 16.03 -9.68 5.40
C ARG A 62 16.27 -10.40 6.73
N ASP A 63 16.44 -9.66 7.82
CA ASP A 63 16.60 -10.22 9.16
C ASP A 63 15.28 -10.29 9.95
N GLY A 64 14.18 -9.83 9.36
CA GLY A 64 12.85 -9.83 9.95
C GLY A 64 12.58 -8.70 10.95
N ILE A 65 13.54 -7.83 11.28
CA ILE A 65 13.32 -6.75 12.26
C ILE A 65 12.26 -5.78 11.76
N LEU A 66 12.41 -5.29 10.52
CA LEU A 66 11.49 -4.32 9.95
C LEU A 66 10.06 -4.90 9.82
N PHE A 67 9.93 -6.18 9.43
CA PHE A 67 8.65 -6.90 9.48
C PHE A 67 8.05 -6.93 10.89
N GLY A 68 8.88 -7.14 11.91
CA GLY A 68 8.44 -7.15 13.30
C GLY A 68 7.81 -5.82 13.71
N TYR A 69 8.45 -4.70 13.39
CA TYR A 69 7.89 -3.38 13.69
C TYR A 69 6.62 -3.08 12.91
N ILE A 70 6.52 -3.50 11.64
CA ILE A 70 5.26 -3.35 10.86
C ILE A 70 4.13 -4.18 11.49
N LEU A 71 4.40 -5.43 11.89
CA LEU A 71 3.43 -6.26 12.59
C LEU A 71 2.99 -5.68 13.93
N HIS A 72 3.91 -5.02 14.64
CA HIS A 72 3.60 -4.30 15.87
C HIS A 72 2.63 -3.13 15.62
N GLN A 73 2.75 -2.42 14.49
CA GLN A 73 1.76 -1.39 14.11
C GLN A 73 0.37 -1.98 13.81
N ILE A 74 0.30 -3.20 13.26
CA ILE A 74 -0.97 -3.89 13.01
C ILE A 74 -1.64 -4.27 14.33
N ASN A 75 -0.92 -5.03 15.16
CA ASN A 75 -1.38 -5.47 16.46
C ASN A 75 -0.20 -5.72 17.42
N PRO A 76 0.06 -4.81 18.37
CA PRO A 76 1.14 -4.92 19.34
C PRO A 76 1.12 -6.22 20.16
N ASN A 77 -0.06 -6.77 20.44
CA ASN A 77 -0.22 -7.95 21.28
C ASN A 77 0.21 -9.24 20.57
N ASN A 78 0.28 -9.23 19.24
CA ASN A 78 0.58 -10.42 18.45
C ASN A 78 2.08 -10.64 18.24
N ILE A 79 2.93 -9.67 18.59
CA ILE A 79 4.38 -9.76 18.44
C ILE A 79 5.13 -9.14 19.62
N ASN A 80 6.13 -9.85 20.12
CA ASN A 80 7.06 -9.33 21.11
C ASN A 80 8.41 -9.03 20.43
N LEU A 81 8.73 -7.74 20.29
CA LEU A 81 9.93 -7.26 19.61
C LEU A 81 11.23 -7.61 20.35
N ASP A 82 11.18 -7.82 21.67
CA ASP A 82 12.35 -8.14 22.49
C ASP A 82 12.87 -9.56 22.22
N LYS A 83 12.02 -10.42 21.65
CA LYS A 83 12.41 -11.79 21.26
C LYS A 83 13.16 -11.84 19.92
N LEU A 84 13.22 -10.73 19.19
CA LEU A 84 13.92 -10.67 17.90
C LEU A 84 15.42 -10.50 18.12
N ASN A 85 16.20 -11.36 17.46
CA ASN A 85 17.65 -11.28 17.44
C ASN A 85 18.08 -10.05 16.63
N ARG A 86 18.84 -9.14 17.27
CA ARG A 86 19.39 -7.93 16.66
C ARG A 86 20.85 -8.13 16.25
N ASP A 87 21.39 -7.13 15.53
CA ASP A 87 22.80 -7.06 15.11
C ASP A 87 23.31 -8.29 14.36
N ILE A 88 22.43 -8.87 13.54
CA ILE A 88 22.77 -9.97 12.65
C ILE A 88 23.58 -9.42 11.46
N ASN A 89 24.76 -10.00 11.22
CA ASN A 89 25.58 -9.68 10.05
C ASN A 89 25.22 -10.61 8.87
N LEU A 90 24.61 -10.03 7.83
CA LEU A 90 24.12 -10.74 6.64
C LEU A 90 25.02 -10.60 5.40
N SER A 91 26.13 -9.86 5.49
CA SER A 91 27.02 -9.59 4.33
C SER A 91 27.57 -10.85 3.65
N GLY A 92 27.74 -11.94 4.40
CA GLY A 92 28.18 -13.24 3.86
C GLY A 92 27.17 -13.93 2.93
N PHE A 93 25.93 -13.42 2.84
CA PHE A 93 24.84 -14.05 2.09
C PHE A 93 24.44 -13.29 0.82
N ASP A 94 25.19 -12.25 0.42
CA ASP A 94 24.89 -11.45 -0.78
C ASP A 94 25.22 -12.17 -2.10
N ASN A 95 26.15 -13.13 -2.05
CA ASN A 95 26.55 -13.91 -3.21
C ASN A 95 25.76 -15.22 -3.32
N LYS A 96 24.92 -15.35 -4.36
CA LYS A 96 24.14 -16.56 -4.73
C LYS A 96 24.99 -17.82 -5.03
N LYS A 97 26.31 -17.76 -4.96
CA LYS A 97 27.20 -18.90 -5.19
C LYS A 97 27.64 -19.47 -3.85
N THR A 98 26.95 -20.53 -3.44
CA THR A 98 27.38 -21.51 -2.42
C THR A 98 28.13 -20.89 -1.24
N VAL A 99 27.37 -20.39 -0.26
CA VAL A 99 27.93 -19.99 1.02
C VAL A 99 28.60 -21.24 1.62
N ALA A 100 29.93 -21.23 1.76
CA ALA A 100 30.63 -22.28 2.47
C ALA A 100 30.07 -22.35 3.90
N VAL A 101 29.66 -23.55 4.32
CA VAL A 101 29.07 -23.80 5.64
C VAL A 101 30.18 -23.68 6.68
N SER A 102 30.40 -22.46 7.18
CA SER A 102 31.15 -22.21 8.41
C SER A 102 30.20 -22.26 9.60
N THR A 103 30.72 -22.64 10.77
CA THR A 103 29.95 -22.65 12.04
C THR A 103 29.34 -21.27 12.34
N ASP A 104 29.99 -20.19 11.91
CA ASP A 104 29.49 -18.82 12.11
C ASP A 104 28.34 -18.48 11.17
N ASN A 105 28.37 -18.95 9.91
CA ASN A 105 27.24 -18.82 8.99
C ASN A 105 26.01 -19.58 9.49
N ALA A 106 26.22 -20.78 10.07
CA ALA A 106 25.13 -21.54 10.68
C ALA A 106 24.45 -20.80 11.84
N LYS A 107 25.23 -20.14 12.71
CA LYS A 107 24.69 -19.30 13.80
C LYS A 107 23.87 -18.12 13.27
N VAL A 108 24.33 -17.46 12.19
CA VAL A 108 23.60 -16.37 11.55
C VAL A 108 22.27 -16.87 11.00
N VAL A 109 22.27 -17.95 10.22
CA VAL A 109 21.03 -18.55 9.67
C VAL A 109 20.07 -18.95 10.77
N PHE A 110 20.56 -19.51 11.87
CA PHE A 110 19.73 -19.88 13.02
C PHE A 110 19.02 -18.66 13.64
N LYS A 111 19.76 -17.57 13.90
CA LYS A 111 19.18 -16.33 14.45
C LYS A 111 18.13 -15.71 13.53
N VAL A 112 18.43 -15.64 12.23
CA VAL A 112 17.51 -15.11 11.21
C VAL A 112 16.26 -15.96 11.10
N THR A 113 16.43 -17.28 11.09
CA THR A 113 15.30 -18.23 11.02
C THR A 113 14.43 -18.14 12.26
N ALA A 114 15.01 -17.93 13.44
CA ALA A 114 14.25 -17.66 14.65
C ALA A 114 13.40 -16.38 14.52
N ASN A 115 13.97 -15.29 13.99
CA ASN A 115 13.22 -14.06 13.73
C ASN A 115 12.08 -14.30 12.72
N HIS A 116 12.38 -14.98 11.60
CA HIS A 116 11.40 -15.32 10.56
C HIS A 116 10.24 -16.15 11.10
N ASN A 117 10.51 -17.13 11.97
CA ASN A 117 9.46 -17.92 12.58
C ASN A 117 8.55 -17.06 13.47
N ILE A 118 9.12 -16.14 14.27
CA ILE A 118 8.34 -15.21 15.09
C ILE A 118 7.47 -14.30 14.22
N ILE A 119 8.01 -13.69 13.15
CA ILE A 119 7.22 -12.79 12.30
C ILE A 119 6.14 -13.53 11.52
N LEU A 120 6.40 -14.75 11.03
CA LEU A 120 5.42 -15.53 10.26
C LEU A 120 4.30 -16.05 11.17
N GLU A 121 4.61 -16.46 12.40
CA GLU A 121 3.59 -16.82 13.39
C GLU A 121 2.73 -15.61 13.78
N SER A 122 3.37 -14.46 14.00
CA SER A 122 2.68 -13.20 14.33
C SER A 122 1.78 -12.74 13.17
N ALA A 123 2.26 -12.86 11.92
CA ALA A 123 1.49 -12.55 10.73
C ALA A 123 0.23 -13.42 10.62
N LYS A 124 0.34 -14.74 10.89
CA LYS A 124 -0.84 -15.64 10.95
C LYS A 124 -1.88 -15.18 11.96
N LYS A 125 -1.46 -14.73 13.15
CA LYS A 125 -2.37 -14.20 14.19
C LYS A 125 -3.09 -12.92 13.76
N CYS A 126 -2.52 -12.18 12.81
CA CYS A 126 -3.14 -11.00 12.19
C CYS A 126 -3.99 -11.35 10.95
N GLY A 127 -4.22 -12.64 10.66
CA GLY A 127 -5.00 -13.08 9.49
C GLY A 127 -4.25 -13.02 8.16
N ILE A 128 -2.92 -12.83 8.18
CA ILE A 128 -2.09 -12.79 6.97
C ILE A 128 -1.79 -14.21 6.49
N VAL A 129 -1.94 -14.44 5.18
CA VAL A 129 -1.70 -15.75 4.57
C VAL A 129 -0.21 -15.93 4.28
N VAL A 130 0.42 -16.88 4.95
CA VAL A 130 1.88 -17.15 4.86
C VAL A 130 2.22 -18.60 4.47
N VAL A 131 1.27 -19.37 3.94
CA VAL A 131 1.49 -20.80 3.62
C VAL A 131 2.55 -21.05 2.54
N ASN A 132 2.82 -20.06 1.68
CA ASN A 132 3.71 -20.16 0.54
C ASN A 132 5.03 -19.38 0.70
N ILE A 133 5.42 -19.03 1.93
CA ILE A 133 6.67 -18.30 2.20
C ILE A 133 7.39 -18.88 3.43
N GLY A 134 8.68 -19.14 3.29
CA GLY A 134 9.55 -19.63 4.36
C GLY A 134 10.70 -18.67 4.71
N SER A 135 11.48 -19.05 5.73
CA SER A 135 12.67 -18.30 6.16
C SER A 135 13.69 -18.12 5.01
N GLU A 136 13.87 -19.15 4.18
CA GLU A 136 14.81 -19.12 3.05
C GLU A 136 14.40 -18.08 1.99
N ASP A 137 13.10 -17.96 1.69
CA ASP A 137 12.60 -16.98 0.73
C ASP A 137 12.91 -15.55 1.15
N ILE A 138 12.75 -15.26 2.45
CA ILE A 138 13.06 -13.95 3.03
C ILE A 138 14.57 -13.73 3.05
N LEU A 139 15.33 -14.71 3.56
CA LEU A 139 16.79 -14.64 3.63
C LEU A 139 17.45 -14.48 2.24
N HIS A 140 16.86 -15.04 1.19
CA HIS A 140 17.37 -14.93 -0.18
C HIS A 140 16.68 -13.84 -1.02
N LYS A 141 15.88 -12.96 -0.39
CA LYS A 141 15.23 -11.82 -1.03
C LYS A 141 14.40 -12.22 -2.24
N ASN A 142 13.57 -13.27 -2.10
CA ASN A 142 12.60 -13.64 -3.12
C ASN A 142 11.57 -12.51 -3.26
N ALA A 143 11.84 -11.56 -4.15
CA ALA A 143 11.12 -10.30 -4.26
C ALA A 143 9.59 -10.49 -4.34
N GLY A 144 9.12 -11.47 -5.12
CA GLY A 144 7.69 -11.72 -5.26
C GLY A 144 7.01 -12.15 -3.95
N LEU A 145 7.66 -13.04 -3.18
CA LEU A 145 7.12 -13.53 -1.91
C LEU A 145 7.29 -12.49 -0.80
N VAL A 146 8.45 -11.86 -0.70
CA VAL A 146 8.75 -10.84 0.32
C VAL A 146 7.84 -9.61 0.15
N LEU A 147 7.69 -9.10 -1.07
CA LEU A 147 6.77 -7.98 -1.35
C LEU A 147 5.31 -8.41 -1.20
N GLY A 148 4.97 -9.66 -1.51
CA GLY A 148 3.63 -10.21 -1.26
C GLY A 148 3.27 -10.26 0.22
N LEU A 149 4.23 -10.66 1.07
CA LEU A 149 4.08 -10.62 2.53
C LEU A 149 3.96 -9.18 3.04
N LEU A 150 4.88 -8.31 2.60
CA LEU A 150 4.88 -6.90 2.98
C LEU A 150 3.58 -6.19 2.58
N TRP A 151 3.10 -6.43 1.36
CA TRP A 151 1.83 -5.92 0.87
C TRP A 151 0.68 -6.29 1.80
N GLN A 152 0.57 -7.56 2.20
CA GLN A 152 -0.51 -7.99 3.10
C GLN A 152 -0.46 -7.24 4.43
N MET A 153 0.74 -6.98 4.98
CA MET A 153 0.90 -6.18 6.19
C MET A 153 0.48 -4.71 5.98
N ILE A 154 0.95 -4.08 4.92
CA ILE A 154 0.58 -2.69 4.57
C ILE A 154 -0.93 -2.59 4.37
N ARG A 155 -1.53 -3.55 3.66
CA ARG A 155 -2.98 -3.66 3.42
C ARG A 155 -3.76 -3.71 4.74
N CYS A 156 -3.33 -4.52 5.71
CA CYS A 156 -3.95 -4.56 7.03
C CYS A 156 -3.96 -3.19 7.71
N ILE A 157 -2.87 -2.42 7.62
CA ILE A 157 -2.79 -1.08 8.23
C ILE A 157 -3.69 -0.10 7.48
N LEU A 158 -3.57 -0.02 6.15
CA LEU A 158 -4.29 0.96 5.34
C LEU A 158 -5.81 0.81 5.44
N LEU A 159 -6.29 -0.42 5.53
CA LEU A 159 -7.71 -0.72 5.51
C LEU A 159 -8.29 -0.93 6.91
N LYS A 160 -7.48 -0.85 7.97
CA LYS A 160 -7.89 -1.16 9.35
C LYS A 160 -9.18 -0.46 9.75
N GLU A 161 -9.27 0.83 9.45
CA GLU A 161 -10.42 1.67 9.81
C GLU A 161 -11.57 1.59 8.79
N ILE A 162 -11.40 0.92 7.65
CA ILE A 162 -12.44 0.84 6.61
C ILE A 162 -13.39 -0.32 6.93
N ASN A 163 -14.21 -0.13 7.95
CA ASN A 163 -15.19 -1.10 8.44
C ASN A 163 -16.36 -0.36 9.11
N VAL A 164 -17.47 -1.06 9.37
CA VAL A 164 -18.69 -0.47 9.94
C VAL A 164 -18.59 -0.12 11.44
N ASP A 165 -17.63 -0.68 12.17
CA ASP A 165 -17.40 -0.33 13.58
C ASP A 165 -16.72 1.04 13.68
N SER A 166 -15.74 1.30 12.82
CA SER A 166 -15.04 2.59 12.72
C SER A 166 -15.85 3.64 11.96
N HIS A 167 -16.61 3.23 10.94
CA HIS A 167 -17.44 4.08 10.08
C HIS A 167 -18.87 3.52 9.94
N PRO A 168 -19.75 3.72 10.93
CA PRO A 168 -21.13 3.22 10.90
C PRO A 168 -21.94 3.68 9.68
N GLU A 169 -21.63 4.84 9.12
CA GLU A 169 -22.27 5.37 7.91
C GLU A 169 -22.12 4.47 6.67
N LEU A 170 -21.13 3.55 6.65
CA LEU A 170 -20.94 2.61 5.55
C LEU A 170 -22.11 1.64 5.38
N ILE A 171 -22.99 1.48 6.38
CA ILE A 171 -24.24 0.71 6.24
C ILE A 171 -25.16 1.30 5.15
N LEU A 172 -25.02 2.58 4.82
CA LEU A 172 -25.80 3.23 3.76
C LEU A 172 -25.37 2.79 2.35
N LEU A 173 -24.25 2.09 2.24
CA LEU A 173 -23.70 1.55 0.99
C LEU A 173 -24.18 0.13 0.69
N LEU A 174 -25.10 -0.39 1.51
CA LEU A 174 -25.75 -1.67 1.27
C LEU A 174 -26.74 -1.57 0.10
N ASN A 175 -26.83 -2.65 -0.66
CA ASN A 175 -27.88 -2.79 -1.65
C ASN A 175 -29.24 -2.99 -0.95
N PRO A 176 -30.38 -2.69 -1.61
CA PRO A 176 -31.71 -2.79 -1.01
C PRO A 176 -32.07 -4.18 -0.45
N ASP A 177 -31.42 -5.23 -0.94
CA ASP A 177 -31.60 -6.62 -0.55
C ASP A 177 -30.64 -7.08 0.57
N GLU A 178 -29.71 -6.23 1.01
CA GLU A 178 -28.71 -6.56 2.04
C GLU A 178 -29.12 -6.03 3.41
N THR A 179 -28.85 -6.84 4.45
CA THR A 179 -29.13 -6.45 5.85
C THR A 179 -27.92 -5.81 6.51
N VAL A 180 -28.14 -5.11 7.62
CA VAL A 180 -27.06 -4.48 8.40
C VAL A 180 -26.06 -5.53 8.90
N GLU A 181 -26.52 -6.73 9.26
CA GLU A 181 -25.66 -7.84 9.68
C GLU A 181 -24.73 -8.30 8.54
N MET A 182 -25.16 -8.19 7.28
CA MET A 182 -24.33 -8.51 6.11
C MET A 182 -23.23 -7.47 5.91
N ALA A 183 -23.39 -6.22 6.39
CA ALA A 183 -22.37 -5.18 6.30
C ALA A 183 -21.08 -5.58 7.03
N GLY A 184 -21.21 -6.22 8.20
CA GLY A 184 -20.07 -6.72 8.97
C GLY A 184 -19.36 -7.93 8.34
N GLN A 185 -19.96 -8.55 7.32
CA GLN A 185 -19.37 -9.67 6.57
C GLN A 185 -18.60 -9.21 5.32
N LEU A 186 -18.75 -7.95 4.91
CA LEU A 186 -18.03 -7.41 3.78
C LEU A 186 -16.57 -7.22 4.12
N SER A 187 -15.69 -7.59 3.19
CA SER A 187 -14.28 -7.22 3.28
C SER A 187 -14.11 -5.71 3.15
N ASN A 188 -13.04 -5.18 3.75
CA ASN A 188 -12.72 -3.75 3.71
C ASN A 188 -12.56 -3.24 2.27
N GLU A 189 -12.08 -4.08 1.32
CA GLU A 189 -12.05 -3.72 -0.10
C GLU A 189 -13.43 -3.59 -0.72
N GLN A 190 -14.36 -4.48 -0.38
CA GLN A 190 -15.73 -4.40 -0.90
C GLN A 190 -16.41 -3.14 -0.41
N LEU A 191 -16.23 -2.78 0.88
CA LEU A 191 -16.73 -1.52 1.43
C LEU A 191 -16.11 -0.32 0.70
N LEU A 192 -14.79 -0.34 0.49
CA LEU A 192 -14.09 0.73 -0.22
C LEU A 192 -14.55 0.88 -1.68
N LEU A 193 -14.79 -0.23 -2.38
CA LEU A 193 -15.30 -0.24 -3.75
C LEU A 193 -16.74 0.31 -3.81
N ARG A 194 -17.59 -0.07 -2.85
CA ARG A 194 -18.95 0.48 -2.74
C ARG A 194 -18.96 1.96 -2.44
N TRP A 195 -18.09 2.41 -1.54
CA TRP A 195 -17.93 3.84 -1.24
C TRP A 195 -17.50 4.62 -2.49
N PHE A 196 -16.54 4.09 -3.25
CA PHE A 196 -16.10 4.72 -4.50
C PHE A 196 -17.27 4.83 -5.49
N ASN A 197 -18.00 3.73 -5.68
CA ASN A 197 -19.13 3.66 -6.62
C ASN A 197 -20.33 4.52 -6.18
N PHE A 198 -20.55 4.70 -4.88
CA PHE A 198 -21.55 5.63 -4.37
C PHE A 198 -21.30 7.05 -4.89
N HIS A 199 -20.05 7.51 -4.83
CA HIS A 199 -19.68 8.84 -5.34
C HIS A 199 -19.73 8.93 -6.87
N LEU A 200 -19.41 7.85 -7.59
CA LEU A 200 -19.54 7.81 -9.05
C LEU A 200 -20.99 7.91 -9.52
N LYS A 201 -21.90 7.23 -8.83
CA LYS A 201 -23.34 7.21 -9.18
C LYS A 201 -23.97 8.60 -9.11
N HIS A 202 -23.50 9.47 -8.22
CA HIS A 202 -23.99 10.85 -8.10
C HIS A 202 -23.72 11.72 -9.34
N ASN A 203 -22.75 11.33 -10.17
CA ASN A 203 -22.39 12.03 -11.41
C ASN A 203 -22.72 11.18 -12.66
N ASP A 204 -23.70 10.28 -12.53
CA ASP A 204 -24.17 9.35 -13.58
C ASP A 204 -23.05 8.51 -14.23
N GLN A 205 -21.93 8.31 -13.51
CA GLN A 205 -20.82 7.51 -14.00
C GLN A 205 -21.05 6.02 -13.77
N LYS A 206 -20.52 5.20 -14.69
CA LYS A 206 -20.56 3.75 -14.57
C LYS A 206 -19.76 3.30 -13.32
N PRO A 207 -20.27 2.31 -12.56
CA PRO A 207 -19.53 1.78 -11.43
C PRO A 207 -18.28 1.03 -11.91
N ILE A 208 -17.24 1.07 -11.09
CA ILE A 208 -16.04 0.27 -11.25
C ILE A 208 -16.17 -1.05 -10.48
N SER A 209 -15.48 -2.08 -10.97
CA SER A 209 -15.44 -3.42 -10.36
C SER A 209 -14.08 -3.73 -9.74
N ASN A 210 -13.04 -2.94 -10.06
CA ASN A 210 -11.68 -3.15 -9.60
C ASN A 210 -10.87 -1.84 -9.62
N PHE A 211 -9.85 -1.75 -8.77
CA PHE A 211 -8.89 -0.64 -8.76
C PHE A 211 -7.71 -0.87 -9.72
N SER A 212 -7.97 -1.38 -10.92
CA SER A 212 -6.94 -1.60 -11.94
C SER A 212 -7.34 -1.01 -13.30
N LYS A 213 -7.90 -1.81 -14.21
CA LYS A 213 -8.28 -1.35 -15.55
C LYS A 213 -9.36 -0.27 -15.51
N ASP A 214 -10.36 -0.43 -14.64
CA ASP A 214 -11.56 0.42 -14.59
C ASP A 214 -11.27 1.87 -14.16
N ILE A 215 -10.08 2.14 -13.64
CA ILE A 215 -9.64 3.46 -13.19
C ILE A 215 -8.43 3.99 -13.97
N SER A 216 -7.91 3.20 -14.91
CA SER A 216 -6.61 3.44 -15.57
C SER A 216 -6.60 4.63 -16.53
N ASP A 217 -7.77 5.10 -16.96
CA ASP A 217 -7.95 6.29 -17.79
C ASP A 217 -8.22 7.57 -16.96
N SER A 218 -8.17 7.46 -15.63
CA SER A 218 -8.40 8.54 -14.66
C SER A 218 -9.82 9.11 -14.59
N GLU A 219 -10.79 8.65 -15.40
CA GLU A 219 -12.14 9.25 -15.37
C GLU A 219 -12.85 9.00 -14.03
N ALA A 220 -12.75 7.77 -13.53
CA ALA A 220 -13.28 7.41 -12.22
C ALA A 220 -12.65 8.27 -11.09
N TYR A 221 -11.36 8.60 -11.19
CA TYR A 221 -10.70 9.49 -10.23
C TYR A 221 -11.20 10.92 -10.34
N PHE A 222 -11.35 11.47 -11.54
CA PHE A 222 -11.88 12.83 -11.73
C PHE A 222 -13.27 12.98 -11.12
N THR A 223 -14.15 12.02 -11.38
CA THR A 223 -15.50 12.02 -10.82
C THR A 223 -15.51 11.90 -9.30
N LEU A 224 -14.67 11.03 -8.72
CA LEU A 224 -14.54 10.94 -7.27
C LEU A 224 -14.04 12.27 -6.68
N PHE A 225 -12.97 12.84 -7.24
CA PHE A 225 -12.40 14.09 -6.73
C PHE A 225 -13.33 15.28 -6.91
N GLU A 226 -14.06 15.38 -8.01
CA GLU A 226 -15.12 16.37 -8.22
C GLU A 226 -16.13 16.29 -7.08
N ARG A 227 -16.63 15.09 -6.77
CA ARG A 227 -17.59 14.87 -5.70
C ARG A 227 -17.05 15.28 -4.34
N LEU A 228 -15.86 14.79 -3.97
CA LEU A 228 -15.23 15.12 -2.70
C LEU A 228 -14.93 16.62 -2.58
N ASN A 229 -14.50 17.25 -3.67
CA ASN A 229 -14.22 18.68 -3.72
C ASN A 229 -15.49 19.52 -3.45
N MET A 230 -16.62 19.16 -4.09
CA MET A 230 -17.90 19.83 -3.88
C MET A 230 -18.36 19.73 -2.42
N ILE A 231 -18.29 18.54 -1.82
CA ILE A 231 -18.76 18.34 -0.43
C ILE A 231 -17.86 19.08 0.57
N LYS A 232 -16.56 19.27 0.26
CA LYS A 232 -15.61 20.02 1.10
C LYS A 232 -15.73 21.56 0.97
N GLY A 233 -16.75 22.06 0.28
CA GLY A 233 -16.99 23.50 0.11
C GLY A 233 -16.46 24.09 -1.20
N GLY A 234 -15.93 23.25 -2.09
CA GLY A 234 -15.44 23.64 -3.41
C GLY A 234 -14.05 24.27 -3.38
N ASN A 235 -13.17 23.78 -4.26
CA ASN A 235 -11.92 24.43 -4.63
C ASN A 235 -11.88 24.59 -6.16
N ASP A 236 -11.84 25.84 -6.63
CA ASP A 236 -11.88 26.18 -8.05
C ASP A 236 -10.65 25.65 -8.81
N GLU A 237 -9.48 25.60 -8.18
CA GLU A 237 -8.27 25.06 -8.82
C GLU A 237 -8.40 23.55 -9.03
N VAL A 238 -8.99 22.82 -8.06
CA VAL A 238 -9.29 21.39 -8.24
C VAL A 238 -10.25 21.18 -9.41
N MET A 239 -11.33 21.97 -9.50
CA MET A 239 -12.28 21.89 -10.63
C MET A 239 -11.63 22.22 -11.97
N LYS A 240 -10.76 23.22 -12.00
CA LYS A 240 -10.01 23.60 -13.20
C LYS A 240 -9.12 22.46 -13.68
N ILE A 241 -8.40 21.79 -12.78
CA ILE A 241 -7.53 20.65 -13.12
C ILE A 241 -8.36 19.43 -13.58
N ILE A 242 -9.54 19.20 -12.99
CA ILE A 242 -10.47 18.16 -13.45
C ILE A 242 -10.91 18.44 -14.88
N ASN A 243 -11.31 19.68 -15.19
CA ASN A 243 -11.73 20.09 -16.53
C ASN A 243 -10.57 20.01 -17.54
N GLU A 244 -9.36 20.41 -17.14
CA GLU A 244 -8.13 20.22 -17.92
C GLU A 244 -7.92 18.74 -18.24
N GLY A 245 -7.99 17.87 -17.24
CA GLY A 245 -7.85 16.42 -17.39
C GLY A 245 -8.90 15.82 -18.33
N ARG A 246 -10.16 16.22 -18.20
CA ARG A 246 -11.27 15.77 -19.09
C ARG A 246 -11.19 16.34 -20.51
N SER A 247 -10.43 17.40 -20.74
CA SER A 247 -10.20 17.95 -22.09
C SER A 247 -9.25 17.10 -22.94
N TYR A 248 -8.40 16.29 -22.31
CA TYR A 248 -7.54 15.33 -23.00
C TYR A 248 -8.33 14.10 -23.45
N SER A 249 -7.94 13.53 -24.59
CA SER A 249 -8.53 12.28 -25.09
C SER A 249 -8.31 11.14 -24.09
N THR A 250 -9.20 10.16 -24.06
CA THR A 250 -9.07 8.95 -23.22
C THR A 250 -7.80 8.13 -23.52
N ASP A 251 -7.21 8.32 -24.70
CA ASP A 251 -5.94 7.70 -25.09
C ASP A 251 -4.72 8.42 -24.49
N GLU A 252 -4.85 9.69 -24.07
CA GLU A 252 -3.79 10.49 -23.45
C GLU A 252 -3.72 10.25 -21.93
N LYS A 253 -3.62 8.97 -21.55
CA LYS A 253 -3.74 8.52 -20.16
C LYS A 253 -2.71 9.15 -19.23
N GLU A 254 -1.48 9.38 -19.70
CA GLU A 254 -0.41 9.97 -18.90
C GLU A 254 -0.74 11.41 -18.49
N LYS A 255 -1.23 12.24 -19.41
CA LYS A 255 -1.64 13.62 -19.12
C LYS A 255 -2.81 13.67 -18.13
N ARG A 256 -3.77 12.76 -18.32
CA ARG A 256 -4.92 12.63 -17.42
C ARG A 256 -4.50 12.19 -16.01
N ALA A 257 -3.60 11.21 -15.92
CA ALA A 257 -3.06 10.75 -14.64
C ALA A 257 -2.21 11.84 -13.95
N GLU A 258 -1.52 12.70 -14.69
CA GLU A 258 -0.81 13.85 -14.13
C GLU A 258 -1.77 14.83 -13.43
N CYS A 259 -2.93 15.12 -14.04
CA CYS A 259 -3.99 15.91 -13.41
C CYS A 259 -4.46 15.27 -12.09
N VAL A 260 -4.66 13.94 -12.05
CA VAL A 260 -5.00 13.21 -10.81
C VAL A 260 -3.93 13.44 -9.73
N LEU A 261 -2.65 13.39 -10.09
CA LEU A 261 -1.58 13.63 -9.11
C LEU A 261 -1.60 15.07 -8.59
N ARG A 262 -1.79 16.08 -9.45
CA ARG A 262 -1.89 17.49 -9.05
C ARG A 262 -3.06 17.71 -8.09
N ILE A 263 -4.24 17.16 -8.42
CA ILE A 263 -5.42 17.20 -7.54
C ILE A 263 -5.10 16.55 -6.19
N SER A 264 -4.50 15.36 -6.19
CA SER A 264 -4.17 14.64 -4.96
C SER A 264 -3.15 15.36 -4.06
N GLN A 265 -2.31 16.23 -4.63
CA GLN A 265 -1.41 17.10 -3.85
C GLN A 265 -2.17 18.24 -3.18
N ILE A 266 -3.05 18.92 -3.93
CA ILE A 266 -3.89 20.00 -3.39
C ILE A 266 -4.81 19.47 -2.29
N MET A 267 -5.34 18.26 -2.50
CA MET A 267 -6.20 17.53 -1.56
C MET A 267 -5.39 16.74 -0.51
N ASP A 268 -4.06 16.91 -0.46
CA ASP A 268 -3.17 16.34 0.57
C ASP A 268 -3.41 14.83 0.84
N CYS A 269 -3.60 14.07 -0.24
CA CYS A 269 -3.87 12.63 -0.24
C CYS A 269 -2.97 11.84 -1.20
N LYS A 270 -1.96 12.49 -1.82
CA LYS A 270 -1.00 11.83 -2.71
C LYS A 270 -0.08 10.87 -1.93
N ARG A 271 -0.43 9.58 -1.90
CA ARG A 271 0.43 8.49 -1.41
C ARG A 271 0.33 7.27 -2.33
N PHE A 272 1.39 6.47 -2.38
CA PHE A 272 1.50 5.23 -3.18
C PHE A 272 1.37 5.37 -4.70
N ILE A 273 1.05 6.55 -5.23
CA ILE A 273 0.63 6.69 -6.62
C ILE A 273 1.55 7.62 -7.43
N ASN A 274 1.73 7.27 -8.71
CA ASN A 274 2.36 8.09 -9.74
C ASN A 274 1.65 7.82 -11.08
N ILE A 275 2.06 8.53 -12.15
CA ILE A 275 1.45 8.42 -13.48
C ILE A 275 1.45 6.96 -13.95
N ASN A 276 2.61 6.30 -13.93
CA ASN A 276 2.77 4.92 -14.38
C ASN A 276 1.86 3.93 -13.64
N ARG A 277 1.67 4.11 -12.33
CA ARG A 277 0.85 3.21 -11.50
C ARG A 277 -0.64 3.33 -11.82
N ILE A 278 -1.11 4.51 -12.21
CA ILE A 278 -2.49 4.73 -12.66
C ILE A 278 -2.68 4.12 -14.06
N VAL A 279 -1.87 4.57 -15.03
CA VAL A 279 -2.03 4.20 -16.45
C VAL A 279 -1.91 2.70 -16.68
N ASN A 280 -0.99 2.03 -15.97
CA ASN A 280 -0.82 0.58 -16.06
C ASN A 280 -1.84 -0.21 -15.21
N GLY A 281 -2.71 0.47 -14.45
CA GLY A 281 -3.71 -0.16 -13.60
C GLY A 281 -3.09 -1.03 -12.50
N HIS A 282 -2.04 -0.55 -11.83
CA HIS A 282 -1.36 -1.33 -10.80
C HIS A 282 -2.27 -1.52 -9.56
N ALA A 283 -2.92 -2.68 -9.46
CA ALA A 283 -4.06 -2.89 -8.57
C ALA A 283 -3.79 -2.56 -7.10
N ARG A 284 -2.68 -3.04 -6.53
CA ARG A 284 -2.34 -2.83 -5.12
C ARG A 284 -2.10 -1.36 -4.78
N LEU A 285 -1.39 -0.64 -5.65
CA LEU A 285 -0.98 0.75 -5.41
C LEU A 285 -2.14 1.71 -5.61
N ASN A 286 -3.03 1.42 -6.56
CA ASN A 286 -4.29 2.14 -6.69
C ASN A 286 -5.22 1.87 -5.49
N LEU A 287 -5.35 0.61 -5.04
CA LEU A 287 -6.09 0.31 -3.81
C LEU A 287 -5.53 1.09 -2.61
N SER A 288 -4.20 1.15 -2.44
CA SER A 288 -3.58 1.94 -1.37
C SER A 288 -3.88 3.43 -1.49
N PHE A 289 -3.87 3.97 -2.71
CA PHE A 289 -4.20 5.37 -2.96
C PHE A 289 -5.66 5.66 -2.63
N VAL A 290 -6.59 4.83 -3.09
CA VAL A 290 -8.02 4.95 -2.77
C VAL A 290 -8.27 4.84 -1.26
N ALA A 291 -7.60 3.91 -0.58
CA ALA A 291 -7.68 3.81 0.89
C ALA A 291 -7.17 5.07 1.59
N THR A 292 -6.11 5.69 1.06
CA THR A 292 -5.59 6.99 1.56
C THR A 292 -6.62 8.11 1.38
N ILE A 293 -7.28 8.16 0.21
CA ILE A 293 -8.36 9.13 -0.03
C ILE A 293 -9.50 8.89 0.95
N PHE A 294 -9.97 7.64 1.11
CA PHE A 294 -11.03 7.30 2.05
C PHE A 294 -10.68 7.70 3.48
N ASN A 295 -9.51 7.30 4.00
CA ASN A 295 -9.14 7.62 5.38
C ASN A 295 -9.04 9.13 5.64
N LYS A 296 -8.84 9.95 4.61
CA LYS A 296 -8.84 11.41 4.70
C LYS A 296 -10.24 12.03 4.57
N TYR A 297 -11.10 11.40 3.79
CA TYR A 297 -12.38 11.96 3.34
C TYR A 297 -13.60 11.09 3.68
N SER A 298 -13.47 10.11 4.58
CA SER A 298 -14.57 9.22 4.99
C SER A 298 -15.71 10.00 5.65
N ASN A 299 -15.38 11.02 6.44
CA ASN A 299 -16.33 11.91 7.11
C ASN A 299 -17.08 12.88 6.16
N VAL A 300 -16.84 12.80 4.85
CA VAL A 300 -17.46 13.65 3.83
C VAL A 300 -18.81 13.04 3.43
N ASN A 301 -19.72 13.08 4.41
CA ASN A 301 -21.17 12.79 4.45
C ASN A 301 -21.77 11.81 3.42
N LEU A 302 -21.90 10.54 3.79
CA LEU A 302 -22.99 9.69 3.28
C LEU A 302 -24.36 10.11 3.87
N THR A 303 -24.37 10.73 5.05
CA THR A 303 -25.57 11.02 5.86
C THR A 303 -26.34 12.30 5.47
N ASN A 304 -25.66 13.31 4.91
CA ASN A 304 -26.32 14.52 4.41
C ASN A 304 -27.00 14.30 3.04
N GLU A 305 -26.78 13.13 2.43
CA GLU A 305 -27.17 12.84 1.04
C GLU A 305 -28.40 11.94 0.93
N VAL A 306 -28.76 11.22 2.00
CA VAL A 306 -30.00 10.40 2.04
C VAL A 306 -31.26 11.27 2.27
N ASN A 307 -31.09 12.54 2.63
CA ASN A 307 -32.18 13.48 2.95
C ASN A 307 -32.48 14.52 1.85
N ASN A 308 -31.90 14.39 0.66
CA ASN A 308 -32.22 15.19 -0.54
C ASN A 308 -32.59 14.27 -1.71
#